data_AF-T2MAH5-F1
#
_entry.id   AF-T2MAH5-F1
#
_cell.length_a   1.000
_cell.length_b   1.000
_cell.length_c   1.000
_cell.angle_alpha   90.00
_cell.angle_beta   90.00
_cell.angle_gamma   90.00
#
_symmetry.space_group_name_H-M   'P 1'
#
loop_
_entity.id
_entity.type
_entity.pdbx_description
1 polymer ?
#
loop_
_entity_poly.entity_id
_entity_poly.type
_entity_poly.pdbx_seq_one_letter_code
_entity_poly.pdbx_strand_id
1 'polypeptide(L)'
;QEEEKGCPNIQNQIDKMKIKINHTNKTRLELSQQYVDQISKCIKITKERLLLAMTITQEKILMEQVQAQFRTLSENLKSLEEAYHMVSERCNNMKKQAKILLKRAQQITGETMEHLKEAFNNLPNTLEEIEALIHEQQAKLDCQYETNPLVVLDYEKNKKEINTLDTEIKKTSELLADMLLKKDSLLQSWLVPLEQLILRINEQYSLFFKQMGCVGQVSLEKDPDEDYRKYGVQIQVKFRAENKLKTLTSTFQSGGERSVSTMLYLISLQELTKCPFRLVDEINQGMDPNNERRVFELVVETVCRPNTSQYFLITPKLLPNLRYTERMTILLVMNGHWMLRHDEYDVKEMIKRKRNQKTIQ
;
A
#
# COMPACT_ATOMS: atom_id res chain seq x y z
N GLN A 1 70.72 -6.03 178.90
CA GLN A 1 70.36 -4.72 179.49
C GLN A 1 69.28 -4.12 178.62
N GLU A 2 68.38 -3.40 179.28
CA GLU A 2 67.10 -2.84 178.81
C GLU A 2 67.29 -1.91 177.57
N GLU A 3 66.28 -1.42 176.83
CA GLU A 3 65.16 -0.63 177.35
C GLU A 3 64.14 -0.22 176.25
N GLU A 4 62.99 0.22 176.75
CA GLU A 4 61.69 0.67 176.24
C GLU A 4 61.55 1.71 175.08
N LYS A 5 60.29 1.76 174.56
CA LYS A 5 59.38 2.93 174.32
C LYS A 5 59.05 3.43 172.89
N GLY A 6 57.74 3.68 172.67
CA GLY A 6 57.23 4.96 172.13
C GLY A 6 56.27 4.95 170.91
N CYS A 7 55.00 5.30 171.09
CA CYS A 7 53.98 5.54 170.04
C CYS A 7 54.23 6.82 169.19
N PRO A 8 53.82 6.88 167.89
CA PRO A 8 53.45 8.18 167.25
C PRO A 8 52.33 8.12 166.16
N ASN A 9 51.29 8.97 166.20
CA ASN A 9 51.04 10.31 165.58
C ASN A 9 50.68 10.35 164.05
N ILE A 10 49.42 10.69 163.71
CA ILE A 10 48.72 10.40 162.43
C ILE A 10 48.70 11.57 161.41
N GLN A 11 48.74 12.84 161.83
CA GLN A 11 48.48 13.99 160.94
C GLN A 11 49.57 14.21 159.88
N ASN A 12 50.83 13.95 160.25
CA ASN A 12 52.00 14.16 159.39
C ASN A 12 52.07 13.15 158.21
N GLN A 13 51.33 12.03 158.30
CA GLN A 13 51.25 11.05 157.22
C GLN A 13 50.29 11.50 156.11
N ILE A 14 49.25 12.28 156.43
CA ILE A 14 48.22 12.70 155.48
C ILE A 14 48.78 13.73 154.48
N ASP A 15 49.57 14.69 154.93
CA ASP A 15 50.17 15.70 154.04
C ASP A 15 51.24 15.10 153.12
N LYS A 16 52.02 14.13 153.62
CA LYS A 16 52.94 13.34 152.79
C LYS A 16 52.21 12.55 151.69
N MET A 17 51.01 12.03 151.98
CA MET A 17 50.20 11.35 150.95
C MET A 17 49.66 12.32 149.89
N LYS A 18 49.20 13.52 150.26
CA LYS A 18 48.70 14.52 149.29
C LYS A 18 49.78 14.96 148.29
N ILE A 19 51.01 15.16 148.75
CA ILE A 19 52.14 15.52 147.88
C ILE A 19 52.44 14.37 146.89
N LYS A 20 52.43 13.11 147.35
CA LYS A 20 52.58 11.93 146.49
C LYS A 20 51.47 11.81 145.45
N ILE A 21 50.22 12.06 145.83
CA ILE A 21 49.07 12.00 144.92
C ILE A 21 49.20 13.06 143.81
N ASN A 22 49.56 14.30 144.16
CA ASN A 22 49.76 15.36 143.17
C ASN A 22 50.94 15.08 142.24
N HIS A 23 52.04 14.53 142.75
CA HIS A 23 53.16 14.11 141.91
C HIS A 23 52.73 13.02 140.93
N THR A 24 52.06 11.98 141.41
CA THR A 24 51.56 10.87 140.58
C THR A 24 50.58 11.35 139.50
N ASN A 25 49.71 12.31 139.83
CA ASN A 25 48.77 12.89 138.87
C ASN A 25 49.47 13.72 137.79
N LYS A 26 50.54 14.46 138.13
CA LYS A 26 51.35 15.19 137.14
C LYS A 26 52.05 14.23 136.18
N THR A 27 52.63 13.15 136.69
CA THR A 27 53.26 12.11 135.87
C THR A 27 52.24 11.42 134.96
N ARG A 28 51.02 11.13 135.45
CA ARG A 28 49.92 10.59 134.62
C ARG A 28 49.53 11.55 133.50
N LEU A 29 49.51 12.86 133.75
CA LEU A 29 49.17 13.86 132.74
C LEU A 29 50.23 13.90 131.62
N GLU A 30 51.51 13.90 131.99
CA GLU A 30 52.63 13.87 131.04
C GLU A 30 52.64 12.59 130.19
N LEU A 31 52.43 11.43 130.81
CA LEU A 31 52.28 10.15 130.11
C LEU A 31 51.06 10.14 129.17
N SER A 32 49.93 10.69 129.61
CA SER A 32 48.72 10.80 128.78
C SER A 32 48.96 11.69 127.55
N GLN A 33 49.73 12.77 127.69
CA GLN A 33 50.05 13.66 126.58
C GLN A 33 51.02 13.01 125.58
N GLN A 34 52.04 12.30 126.08
CA GLN A 34 52.93 11.50 125.22
C GLN A 34 52.16 10.40 124.46
N TYR A 35 51.17 9.77 125.11
CA TYR A 35 50.33 8.76 124.47
C TYR A 35 49.50 9.34 123.30
N VAL A 36 48.90 10.52 123.49
CA VAL A 36 48.15 11.21 122.42
C VAL A 36 49.08 11.61 121.26
N ASP A 37 50.28 12.12 121.54
CA ASP A 37 51.24 12.47 120.49
C ASP A 37 51.73 11.26 119.68
N GLN A 38 51.95 10.12 120.34
CA GLN A 38 52.31 8.87 119.66
C GLN A 38 51.16 8.33 118.81
N ILE A 39 49.92 8.41 119.29
CA ILE A 39 48.73 8.06 118.49
C ILE A 39 48.62 8.94 117.24
N SER A 40 48.82 10.26 117.39
CA SER A 40 48.81 11.22 116.27
C SER A 40 49.84 10.84 115.19
N LYS A 41 51.08 10.51 115.58
CA LYS A 41 52.13 10.05 114.65
C LYS A 41 51.76 8.73 113.99
N CYS A 42 51.24 7.76 114.74
CA CYS A 42 50.78 6.48 114.20
C CYS A 42 49.66 6.65 113.15
N ILE A 43 48.68 7.54 113.41
CA ILE A 43 47.60 7.83 112.46
C ILE A 43 48.17 8.41 111.17
N LYS A 44 49.13 9.35 111.26
CA LYS A 44 49.73 9.98 110.08
C LYS A 44 50.49 8.97 109.20
N ILE A 45 51.32 8.13 109.81
CA ILE A 45 52.06 7.06 109.11
C ILE A 45 51.10 6.04 108.50
N THR A 46 50.03 5.68 109.21
CA THR A 46 49.03 4.72 108.71
C THR A 46 48.28 5.28 107.50
N LYS A 47 47.98 6.59 107.48
CA LYS A 47 47.36 7.27 106.34
C LYS A 47 48.27 7.25 105.11
N GLU A 48 49.55 7.58 105.27
CA GLU A 48 50.54 7.55 104.18
C GLU A 48 50.70 6.12 103.63
N ARG A 49 50.77 5.11 104.51
CA ARG A 49 50.86 3.71 104.10
C ARG A 49 49.63 3.24 103.33
N LEU A 50 48.43 3.67 103.73
CA LEU A 50 47.19 3.35 103.03
C LEU A 50 47.15 3.98 101.63
N LEU A 51 47.58 5.25 101.51
CA LEU A 51 47.61 5.97 100.24
C LEU A 51 48.60 5.34 99.25
N LEU A 52 49.77 4.90 99.75
CA LEU A 52 50.76 4.19 98.95
C LEU A 52 50.25 2.80 98.50
N ALA A 53 49.54 2.09 99.39
CA ALA A 53 48.96 0.79 99.05
C ALA A 53 47.87 0.92 97.96
N MET A 54 47.03 1.97 98.02
CA MET A 54 46.00 2.24 97.00
C MET A 54 46.60 2.60 95.63
N THR A 55 47.68 3.38 95.60
CA THR A 55 48.36 3.72 94.33
C THR A 55 49.01 2.49 93.69
N ILE A 56 49.66 1.63 94.48
CA ILE A 56 50.23 0.38 93.97
C ILE A 56 49.16 -0.56 93.39
N THR A 57 48.00 -0.70 94.04
CA THR A 57 46.90 -1.51 93.49
C THR A 57 46.33 -0.91 92.21
N GLN A 58 46.21 0.41 92.13
CA GLN A 58 45.71 1.09 90.92
C GLN A 58 46.64 0.88 89.71
N GLU A 59 47.96 1.04 89.90
CA GLU A 59 48.96 0.78 88.85
C GLU A 59 48.98 -0.69 88.43
N LYS A 60 48.79 -1.62 89.38
CA LYS A 60 48.75 -3.06 89.07
C LYS A 60 47.55 -3.43 88.19
N ILE A 61 46.38 -2.87 88.47
CA ILE A 61 45.17 -3.08 87.65
C ILE A 61 45.40 -2.55 86.23
N LEU A 62 46.02 -1.37 86.08
CA LEU A 62 46.30 -0.78 84.77
C LEU A 62 47.26 -1.68 83.94
N MET A 63 48.31 -2.20 84.58
CA MET A 63 49.25 -3.12 83.94
C MET A 63 48.55 -4.39 83.42
N GLU A 64 47.69 -5.00 84.24
CA GLU A 64 46.94 -6.20 83.85
C GLU A 64 45.99 -5.94 82.67
N GLN A 65 45.35 -4.76 82.62
CA GLN A 65 44.50 -4.36 81.49
C GLN A 65 45.28 -4.21 80.19
N VAL A 66 46.43 -3.52 80.22
CA VAL A 66 47.29 -3.34 79.04
C VAL A 66 47.83 -4.69 78.55
N GLN A 67 48.21 -5.57 79.47
CA GLN A 67 48.72 -6.89 79.12
C GLN A 67 47.63 -7.78 78.48
N ALA A 68 46.38 -7.67 78.93
CA ALA A 68 45.24 -8.36 78.32
C ALA A 68 44.98 -7.85 76.88
N GLN A 69 45.01 -6.53 76.67
CA GLN A 69 44.83 -5.93 75.33
C GLN A 69 45.96 -6.34 74.36
N PHE A 70 47.19 -6.43 74.85
CA PHE A 70 48.32 -6.86 74.01
C PHE A 70 48.16 -8.32 73.53
N ARG A 71 47.67 -9.21 74.41
CA ARG A 71 47.43 -10.62 74.06
C ARG A 71 46.37 -10.77 72.98
N THR A 72 45.23 -10.09 73.12
CA THR A 72 44.15 -10.16 72.12
C THR A 72 44.57 -9.59 70.78
N LEU A 73 45.32 -8.49 70.78
CA LEU A 73 45.81 -7.88 69.53
C LEU A 73 46.83 -8.78 68.81
N SER A 74 47.68 -9.48 69.57
CA SER A 74 48.68 -10.40 69.01
C SER A 74 48.04 -11.66 68.40
N GLU A 75 46.97 -12.20 69.00
CA GLU A 75 46.19 -13.31 68.44
C GLU A 75 45.45 -12.89 67.15
N ASN A 76 44.86 -11.70 67.14
CA ASN A 76 44.22 -11.15 65.95
C ASN A 76 45.21 -10.94 64.79
N LEU A 77 46.44 -10.50 65.07
CA LEU A 77 47.46 -10.30 64.05
C LEU A 77 47.88 -11.64 63.42
N LYS A 78 48.10 -12.68 64.23
CA LYS A 78 48.43 -14.03 63.74
C LYS A 78 47.33 -14.61 62.86
N SER A 79 46.07 -14.55 63.31
CA SER A 79 44.94 -15.07 62.52
C SER A 79 44.77 -14.32 61.19
N LEU A 80 45.05 -13.01 61.15
CA LEU A 80 44.97 -12.22 59.93
C LEU A 80 46.11 -12.54 58.95
N GLU A 81 47.34 -12.77 59.45
CA GLU A 81 48.47 -13.23 58.64
C GLU A 81 48.21 -14.61 58.01
N GLU A 82 47.64 -15.55 58.77
CA GLU A 82 47.25 -16.87 58.27
C GLU A 82 46.17 -16.76 57.18
N ALA A 83 45.14 -15.94 57.40
CA ALA A 83 44.09 -15.69 56.41
C ALA A 83 44.65 -15.06 55.11
N TYR A 84 45.58 -14.10 55.24
CA TYR A 84 46.25 -13.48 54.09
C TYR A 84 47.07 -14.51 53.30
N HIS A 85 47.83 -15.36 53.98
CA HIS A 85 48.61 -16.41 53.33
C HIS A 85 47.73 -17.40 52.56
N MET A 86 46.61 -17.85 53.16
CA MET A 86 45.66 -18.74 52.49
C MET A 86 45.04 -18.10 51.23
N VAL A 87 44.62 -16.83 51.31
CA VAL A 87 44.04 -16.11 50.17
C VAL A 87 45.07 -15.89 49.06
N SER A 88 46.31 -15.55 49.42
CA SER A 88 47.41 -15.35 48.48
C SER A 88 47.77 -16.66 47.74
N GLU A 89 47.85 -17.78 48.44
CA GLU A 89 48.06 -19.09 47.81
C GLU A 89 46.90 -19.48 46.90
N ARG A 90 45.66 -19.28 47.35
CA ARG A 90 44.47 -19.56 46.53
C ARG A 90 44.44 -18.71 45.26
N CYS A 91 44.77 -17.43 45.36
CA CYS A 91 44.85 -16.53 44.21
C CYS A 91 45.95 -16.97 43.23
N ASN A 92 47.14 -17.36 43.74
CA ASN A 92 48.22 -17.87 42.92
C ASN A 92 47.87 -19.21 42.23
N ASN A 93 47.18 -20.11 42.92
CA ASN A 93 46.72 -21.37 42.36
C ASN A 93 45.64 -21.15 41.30
N MET A 94 44.66 -20.27 41.55
CA MET A 94 43.66 -19.89 40.54
C MET A 94 44.31 -19.24 39.32
N LYS A 95 45.33 -18.38 39.50
CA LYS A 95 46.08 -17.76 38.40
C LYS A 95 46.86 -18.79 37.57
N LYS A 96 47.42 -19.83 38.21
CA LYS A 96 48.06 -20.96 37.52
C LYS A 96 47.04 -21.78 36.73
N GLN A 97 45.91 -22.12 37.34
CA GLN A 97 44.83 -22.87 36.68
C GLN A 97 44.26 -22.10 35.49
N ALA A 98 44.00 -20.79 35.64
CA ALA A 98 43.54 -19.94 34.54
C ALA A 98 44.53 -19.92 33.36
N LYS A 99 45.85 -19.84 33.64
CA LYS A 99 46.88 -19.92 32.59
C LYS A 99 46.90 -21.29 31.88
N ILE A 100 46.70 -22.38 32.61
CA ILE A 100 46.65 -23.74 32.02
C ILE A 100 45.40 -23.90 31.16
N LEU A 101 44.23 -23.48 31.66
CA LEU A 101 42.97 -23.52 30.92
C LEU A 101 43.02 -22.63 29.67
N LEU A 102 43.62 -21.44 29.76
CA LEU A 102 43.80 -20.55 28.61
C LEU A 102 44.72 -21.17 27.54
N LYS A 103 45.83 -21.80 27.95
CA LYS A 103 46.69 -22.56 27.00
C LYS A 103 45.95 -23.73 26.35
N ARG A 104 45.14 -24.47 27.12
CA ARG A 104 44.36 -25.60 26.60
C ARG A 104 43.27 -25.12 25.64
N ALA A 105 42.59 -24.03 25.95
CA ALA A 105 41.63 -23.38 25.06
C ALA A 105 42.30 -22.97 23.74
N GLN A 106 43.44 -22.28 23.80
CA GLN A 106 44.21 -21.87 22.61
C GLN A 106 44.69 -23.05 21.75
N GLN A 107 45.05 -24.18 22.36
CA GLN A 107 45.43 -25.40 21.63
C GLN A 107 44.24 -26.06 20.91
N ILE A 108 43.04 -25.97 21.49
CA ILE A 108 41.81 -26.58 20.92
C ILE A 108 41.19 -25.66 19.86
N THR A 109 41.23 -24.34 20.05
CA THR A 109 40.53 -23.38 19.17
C THR A 109 41.36 -22.89 17.97
N GLY A 110 42.67 -23.16 17.92
CA GLY A 110 43.59 -22.50 16.98
C GLY A 110 43.73 -20.99 17.25
N GLU A 111 44.54 -20.28 16.45
CA GLU A 111 44.66 -18.81 16.54
C GLU A 111 43.26 -18.19 16.53
N THR A 112 42.96 -17.44 17.58
CA THR A 112 41.63 -16.91 17.85
C THR A 112 41.24 -15.97 16.72
N MET A 113 40.40 -16.43 15.79
CA MET A 113 39.89 -15.57 14.73
C MET A 113 39.14 -14.39 15.38
N GLU A 114 39.60 -13.17 15.12
CA GLU A 114 39.14 -11.96 15.82
C GLU A 114 37.62 -11.73 15.72
N HIS A 115 36.97 -12.26 14.69
CA HIS A 115 35.52 -12.21 14.51
C HIS A 115 34.71 -13.01 15.55
N LEU A 116 35.33 -13.93 16.31
CA LEU A 116 34.66 -14.71 17.34
C LEU A 116 34.71 -14.06 18.73
N LYS A 117 35.64 -13.12 18.97
CA LYS A 117 35.74 -12.43 20.27
C LYS A 117 34.48 -11.64 20.60
N GLU A 118 33.85 -11.01 19.61
CA GLU A 118 32.58 -10.29 19.78
C GLU A 118 31.42 -11.25 20.06
N ALA A 119 31.40 -12.43 19.43
CA ALA A 119 30.38 -13.45 19.66
C ALA A 119 30.49 -14.07 21.07
N PHE A 120 31.71 -14.28 21.58
CA PHE A 120 31.95 -14.80 22.93
C PHE A 120 31.66 -13.79 24.04
N ASN A 121 31.77 -12.47 23.79
CA ASN A 121 31.38 -11.45 24.76
C ASN A 121 29.89 -11.45 25.09
N ASN A 122 29.05 -11.95 24.18
CA ASN A 122 27.60 -12.04 24.36
C ASN A 122 27.14 -13.33 25.04
N LEU A 123 28.06 -14.25 25.35
CA LEU A 123 27.77 -15.51 26.02
C LEU A 123 27.96 -15.37 27.55
N PRO A 124 27.15 -16.06 28.35
CA PRO A 124 27.27 -16.03 29.81
C PRO A 124 28.59 -16.65 30.29
N ASN A 125 29.10 -16.16 31.43
CA ASN A 125 30.43 -16.50 31.95
C ASN A 125 30.46 -17.78 32.80
N THR A 126 29.32 -18.45 33.00
CA THR A 126 29.17 -19.64 33.84
C THR A 126 28.87 -20.86 32.98
N LEU A 127 29.52 -21.99 33.30
CA LEU A 127 29.38 -23.24 32.54
C LEU A 127 27.91 -23.73 32.51
N GLU A 128 27.21 -23.56 33.63
CA GLU A 128 25.82 -23.96 33.81
C GLU A 128 24.86 -23.19 32.89
N GLU A 129 25.09 -21.88 32.70
CA GLU A 129 24.27 -21.06 31.78
C GLU A 129 24.56 -21.37 30.31
N ILE A 130 25.82 -21.72 29.99
CA ILE A 130 26.18 -22.18 28.64
C ILE A 130 25.53 -23.54 28.35
N GLU A 131 25.57 -24.49 29.29
CA GLU A 131 24.90 -25.79 29.15
C GLU A 131 23.39 -25.64 29.03
N ALA A 132 22.77 -24.73 29.79
CA ALA A 132 21.36 -24.40 29.66
C ALA A 132 21.01 -23.83 28.28
N LEU A 133 21.82 -22.92 27.74
CA LEU A 133 21.65 -22.39 26.38
C LEU A 133 21.84 -23.48 25.32
N ILE A 134 22.82 -24.38 25.49
CA ILE A 134 23.01 -25.52 24.59
C ILE A 134 21.76 -26.41 24.61
N HIS A 135 21.24 -26.73 25.80
CA HIS A 135 20.04 -27.54 25.95
C HIS A 135 18.80 -26.84 25.37
N GLU A 136 18.68 -25.53 25.51
CA GLU A 136 17.60 -24.73 24.90
C GLU A 136 17.69 -24.77 23.37
N GLN A 137 18.88 -24.60 22.80
CA GLN A 137 19.09 -24.66 21.35
C GLN A 137 18.91 -26.09 20.80
N GLN A 138 19.34 -27.11 21.54
CA GLN A 138 19.09 -28.51 21.20
C GLN A 138 17.59 -28.82 21.24
N ALA A 139 16.87 -28.38 22.28
CA ALA A 139 15.43 -28.53 22.35
C ALA A 139 14.71 -27.79 21.20
N LYS A 140 15.21 -26.61 20.80
CA LYS A 140 14.72 -25.87 19.61
C LYS A 140 14.96 -26.64 18.31
N LEU A 141 16.13 -27.25 18.14
CA LEU A 141 16.46 -28.08 16.99
C LEU A 141 15.61 -29.36 16.95
N ASP A 142 15.43 -30.02 18.09
CA ASP A 142 14.62 -31.23 18.20
C ASP A 142 13.12 -30.93 18.01
N CYS A 143 12.68 -29.72 18.35
CA CYS A 143 11.32 -29.23 18.09
C CYS A 143 11.14 -28.68 16.66
N GLN A 144 12.22 -28.33 15.95
CA GLN A 144 12.19 -28.06 14.51
C GLN A 144 12.10 -29.38 13.76
N TYR A 145 10.88 -29.93 13.77
CA TYR A 145 10.44 -31.01 12.88
C TYR A 145 10.97 -30.82 11.46
N GLU A 146 11.47 -31.93 10.90
CA GLU A 146 11.77 -32.20 9.49
C GLU A 146 11.47 -31.02 8.56
N THR A 147 12.48 -30.19 8.30
CA THR A 147 12.44 -29.29 7.15
C THR A 147 12.43 -30.18 5.90
N ASN A 148 11.25 -30.65 5.50
CA ASN A 148 11.13 -31.55 4.37
C ASN A 148 11.68 -30.81 3.13
N PRO A 149 12.82 -31.24 2.57
CA PRO A 149 13.46 -30.54 1.45
C PRO A 149 12.54 -30.49 0.22
N LEU A 150 11.54 -31.37 0.15
CA LEU A 150 10.49 -31.33 -0.87
C LEU A 150 9.67 -30.04 -0.82
N VAL A 151 9.44 -29.43 0.34
CA VAL A 151 8.66 -28.17 0.46
C VAL A 151 9.40 -27.00 -0.21
N VAL A 152 10.73 -26.95 -0.07
CA VAL A 152 11.55 -25.92 -0.74
C VAL A 152 11.56 -26.15 -2.25
N LEU A 153 11.69 -27.41 -2.68
CA LEU A 153 11.65 -27.78 -4.10
C LEU A 153 10.29 -27.48 -4.74
N ASP A 154 9.19 -27.79 -4.05
CA ASP A 154 7.82 -27.49 -4.49
C ASP A 154 7.60 -25.99 -4.54
N TYR A 155 8.07 -25.23 -3.55
CA TYR A 155 8.02 -23.77 -3.57
C TYR A 155 8.78 -23.19 -4.78
N GLU A 156 10.01 -23.66 -5.04
CA GLU A 156 10.80 -23.20 -6.18
C GLU A 156 10.16 -23.56 -7.52
N LYS A 157 9.57 -24.77 -7.63
CA LYS A 157 8.84 -25.21 -8.81
C LYS A 157 7.59 -24.35 -9.04
N ASN A 158 6.76 -24.18 -8.01
CA ASN A 158 5.56 -23.36 -8.07
C ASN A 158 5.90 -21.90 -8.38
N LYS A 159 6.98 -21.36 -7.81
CA LYS A 159 7.45 -20.00 -8.11
C LYS A 159 7.87 -19.85 -9.57
N LYS A 160 8.57 -20.84 -10.14
CA LYS A 160 8.91 -20.84 -11.57
C LYS A 160 7.65 -20.91 -12.43
N GLU A 161 6.70 -21.77 -12.07
CA GLU A 161 5.45 -21.95 -12.82
C GLU A 161 4.57 -20.69 -12.79
N ILE A 162 4.43 -20.06 -11.63
CA ILE A 162 3.74 -18.76 -11.48
C ILE A 162 4.42 -17.70 -12.35
N ASN A 163 5.75 -17.60 -12.30
CA ASN A 163 6.48 -16.63 -13.13
C ASN A 163 6.26 -16.89 -14.62
N THR A 164 6.25 -18.15 -15.07
CA THR A 164 5.98 -18.47 -16.47
C THR A 164 4.55 -18.09 -16.86
N LEU A 165 3.55 -18.43 -16.04
CA LEU A 165 2.15 -18.08 -16.29
C LEU A 165 1.94 -16.56 -16.29
N ASP A 166 2.56 -15.82 -15.38
CA ASP A 166 2.51 -14.36 -15.35
C ASP A 166 3.09 -13.75 -16.64
N THR A 167 4.18 -14.31 -17.16
CA THR A 167 4.74 -13.84 -18.44
C THR A 167 3.83 -14.16 -19.63
N GLU A 168 3.14 -15.30 -19.62
CA GLU A 168 2.17 -15.67 -20.65
C GLU A 168 0.93 -14.80 -20.60
N ILE A 169 0.41 -14.51 -19.40
CA ILE A 169 -0.72 -13.59 -19.20
C ILE A 169 -0.35 -12.20 -19.70
N LYS A 170 0.84 -11.68 -19.36
CA LYS A 170 1.31 -10.37 -19.84
C LYS A 170 1.37 -10.35 -21.37
N LYS A 171 2.04 -11.32 -22.00
CA LYS A 171 2.13 -11.43 -23.46
C LYS A 171 0.77 -11.52 -24.12
N THR A 172 -0.15 -12.31 -23.56
CA THR A 172 -1.50 -12.47 -24.11
C THR A 172 -2.31 -11.20 -23.95
N SER A 173 -2.14 -10.48 -22.82
CA SER A 173 -2.81 -9.20 -22.59
C SER A 173 -2.32 -8.10 -23.55
N GLU A 174 -1.02 -8.05 -23.83
CA GLU A 174 -0.41 -7.15 -24.81
C GLU A 174 -0.91 -7.48 -26.22
N LEU A 175 -0.90 -8.77 -26.59
CA LEU A 175 -1.43 -9.23 -27.87
C LEU A 175 -2.91 -8.88 -28.04
N LEU A 176 -3.72 -9.04 -26.99
CA LEU A 176 -5.14 -8.70 -27.00
C LEU A 176 -5.33 -7.19 -27.19
N ALA A 177 -4.57 -6.37 -26.47
CA ALA A 177 -4.60 -4.91 -26.62
C ALA A 177 -4.24 -4.49 -28.07
N ASP A 178 -3.19 -5.08 -28.63
CA ASP A 178 -2.80 -4.85 -30.03
C ASP A 178 -3.88 -5.27 -31.03
N MET A 179 -4.54 -6.41 -30.79
CA MET A 179 -5.64 -6.87 -31.64
C MET A 179 -6.85 -5.95 -31.55
N LEU A 180 -7.20 -5.43 -30.37
CA LEU A 180 -8.27 -4.46 -30.20
C LEU A 180 -7.96 -3.16 -30.94
N LEU A 181 -6.74 -2.63 -30.81
CA LEU A 181 -6.31 -1.45 -31.56
C LEU A 181 -6.39 -1.67 -33.07
N LYS A 182 -5.98 -2.85 -33.55
CA LYS A 182 -6.11 -3.23 -34.96
C LYS A 182 -7.58 -3.30 -35.39
N LYS A 183 -8.45 -3.94 -34.60
CA LYS A 183 -9.91 -3.99 -34.85
C LYS A 183 -10.47 -2.59 -35.02
N ASP A 184 -10.16 -1.69 -34.10
CA ASP A 184 -10.69 -0.33 -34.10
C ASP A 184 -10.14 0.49 -35.26
N SER A 185 -8.85 0.35 -35.58
CA SER A 185 -8.24 1.02 -36.74
C SER A 185 -8.87 0.57 -38.07
N LEU A 186 -9.13 -0.75 -38.21
CA LEU A 186 -9.79 -1.31 -39.39
C LEU A 186 -11.24 -0.82 -39.48
N LEU A 187 -11.95 -0.83 -38.35
CA LEU A 187 -13.33 -0.34 -38.27
C LEU A 187 -13.40 1.13 -38.72
N GLN A 188 -12.54 2.00 -38.19
CA GLN A 188 -12.51 3.41 -38.58
C GLN A 188 -12.16 3.59 -40.06
N SER A 189 -11.20 2.81 -40.58
CA SER A 189 -10.79 2.88 -41.99
C SER A 189 -11.92 2.52 -42.96
N TRP A 190 -12.86 1.67 -42.55
CA TRP A 190 -14.02 1.26 -43.35
C TRP A 190 -15.26 2.14 -43.09
N LEU A 191 -15.54 2.44 -41.82
CA LEU A 191 -16.74 3.14 -41.39
C LEU A 191 -16.75 4.60 -41.84
N VAL A 192 -15.61 5.29 -41.75
CA VAL A 192 -15.51 6.71 -42.13
C VAL A 192 -15.83 6.92 -43.62
N PRO A 193 -15.23 6.16 -44.57
CA PRO A 193 -15.62 6.23 -45.98
C PRO A 193 -17.09 5.86 -46.23
N LEU A 194 -17.62 4.88 -45.50
CA LEU A 194 -19.02 4.47 -45.62
C LEU A 194 -19.97 5.60 -45.19
N GLU A 195 -19.71 6.24 -44.05
CA GLU A 195 -20.47 7.38 -43.57
C GLU A 195 -20.40 8.56 -44.53
N GLN A 196 -19.22 8.86 -45.07
CA GLN A 196 -19.07 9.91 -46.08
C GLN A 196 -19.88 9.61 -47.34
N LEU A 197 -19.92 8.35 -47.78
CA LEU A 197 -20.72 7.93 -48.93
C LEU A 197 -22.21 8.10 -48.64
N ILE A 198 -22.69 7.66 -47.48
CA ILE A 198 -24.09 7.82 -47.06
C ILE A 198 -24.47 9.30 -46.92
N LEU A 199 -23.57 10.15 -46.40
CA LEU A 199 -23.78 11.59 -46.30
C LEU A 199 -23.96 12.23 -47.68
N ARG A 200 -23.13 11.88 -48.66
CA ARG A 200 -23.29 12.37 -50.05
C ARG A 200 -24.61 11.92 -50.68
N ILE A 201 -25.03 10.67 -50.44
CA ILE A 201 -26.34 10.18 -50.87
C ILE A 201 -27.45 11.00 -50.21
N ASN A 202 -27.34 11.24 -48.90
CA ASN A 202 -28.32 11.96 -48.12
C ASN A 202 -28.46 13.41 -48.60
N GLU A 203 -27.36 14.11 -48.88
CA GLU A 203 -27.40 15.49 -49.40
C GLU A 203 -28.21 15.58 -50.69
N GLN A 204 -27.96 14.69 -51.65
CA GLN A 204 -28.70 14.64 -52.91
C GLN A 204 -30.14 14.21 -52.71
N TYR A 205 -30.37 13.19 -51.89
CA TYR A 205 -31.71 12.69 -51.59
C TYR A 205 -32.58 13.77 -50.92
N SER A 206 -32.04 14.48 -49.93
CA SER A 206 -32.71 15.59 -49.27
C SER A 206 -32.97 16.76 -50.23
N LEU A 207 -32.06 17.06 -51.16
CA LEU A 207 -32.25 18.08 -52.17
C LEU A 207 -33.41 17.73 -53.12
N PHE A 208 -33.45 16.49 -53.60
CA PHE A 208 -34.52 15.98 -54.45
C PHE A 208 -35.87 15.98 -53.74
N PHE A 209 -35.93 15.55 -52.49
CA PHE A 209 -37.15 15.61 -51.69
C PHE A 209 -37.62 17.05 -51.46
N LYS A 210 -36.69 17.98 -51.22
CA LYS A 210 -37.01 19.40 -51.04
C LYS A 210 -37.63 20.02 -52.30
N GLN A 211 -37.15 19.65 -53.48
CA GLN A 211 -37.74 20.08 -54.76
C GLN A 211 -39.18 19.55 -54.95
N MET A 212 -39.49 18.38 -54.38
CA MET A 212 -40.85 17.83 -54.33
C MET A 212 -41.75 18.51 -53.27
N GLY A 213 -41.21 19.44 -52.46
CA GLY A 213 -41.91 20.02 -51.32
C GLY A 213 -42.04 19.08 -50.12
N CYS A 214 -41.25 18.01 -50.08
CA CYS A 214 -41.24 16.98 -49.05
C CYS A 214 -39.89 16.98 -48.31
N VAL A 215 -39.77 16.17 -47.26
CA VAL A 215 -38.50 15.96 -46.55
C VAL A 215 -38.13 14.48 -46.60
N GLY A 216 -36.91 14.19 -47.02
CA GLY A 216 -36.35 12.85 -47.08
C GLY A 216 -34.95 12.83 -46.48
N GLN A 217 -34.64 11.80 -45.72
CA GLN A 217 -33.34 11.58 -45.09
C GLN A 217 -32.90 10.13 -45.29
N VAL A 218 -31.62 9.94 -45.55
CA VAL A 218 -30.93 8.65 -45.58
C VAL A 218 -29.87 8.67 -44.49
N SER A 219 -29.85 7.66 -43.64
CA SER A 219 -28.85 7.51 -42.58
C SER A 219 -28.34 6.07 -42.54
N LEU A 220 -27.15 5.90 -41.95
CA LEU A 220 -26.62 4.59 -41.61
C LEU A 220 -27.14 4.22 -40.22
N GLU A 221 -27.97 3.19 -40.15
CA GLU A 221 -28.43 2.58 -38.91
C GLU A 221 -27.36 1.62 -38.40
N LYS A 222 -26.82 1.93 -37.22
CA LYS A 222 -25.81 1.14 -36.53
C LYS A 222 -26.45 0.37 -35.39
N ASP A 223 -26.05 -0.88 -35.22
CA ASP A 223 -26.47 -1.67 -34.07
C ASP A 223 -25.70 -1.24 -32.80
N PRO A 224 -26.37 -1.09 -31.64
CA PRO A 224 -25.73 -0.72 -30.39
C PRO A 224 -24.67 -1.71 -29.92
N ASP A 225 -24.82 -3.00 -30.27
CA ASP A 225 -23.92 -4.08 -29.86
C ASP A 225 -22.78 -4.29 -30.88
N GLU A 226 -22.59 -3.36 -31.83
CA GLU A 226 -21.64 -3.45 -32.93
C GLU A 226 -21.80 -4.70 -33.81
N ASP A 227 -22.99 -5.31 -33.87
CA ASP A 227 -23.25 -6.40 -34.81
C ASP A 227 -23.38 -5.84 -36.24
N TYR A 228 -22.26 -5.89 -36.97
CA TYR A 228 -22.13 -5.37 -38.34
C TYR A 228 -23.13 -6.00 -39.33
N ARG A 229 -23.68 -7.18 -39.02
CA ARG A 229 -24.69 -7.84 -39.88
C ARG A 229 -26.03 -7.14 -39.84
N LYS A 230 -26.30 -6.39 -38.78
CA LYS A 230 -27.52 -5.61 -38.58
C LYS A 230 -27.39 -4.18 -39.07
N TYR A 231 -26.20 -3.76 -39.52
CA TYR A 231 -26.02 -2.42 -40.07
C TYR A 231 -26.86 -2.29 -41.33
N GLY A 232 -27.59 -1.18 -41.43
CA GLY A 232 -28.58 -0.98 -42.49
C GLY A 232 -28.60 0.45 -42.98
N VAL A 233 -28.99 0.63 -44.24
CA VAL A 233 -29.33 1.96 -44.74
C VAL A 233 -30.78 2.23 -44.40
N GLN A 234 -31.01 3.22 -43.54
CA GLN A 234 -32.34 3.63 -43.14
C GLN A 234 -32.79 4.83 -43.96
N ILE A 235 -33.89 4.65 -44.69
CA ILE A 235 -34.53 5.71 -45.47
C ILE A 235 -35.75 6.21 -44.69
N GLN A 236 -35.80 7.50 -44.42
CA GLN A 236 -36.90 8.14 -43.72
C GLN A 236 -37.50 9.26 -44.57
N VAL A 237 -38.82 9.39 -44.52
CA VAL A 237 -39.56 10.32 -45.39
C VAL A 237 -40.71 10.99 -44.65
N LYS A 238 -41.02 12.21 -45.09
CA LYS A 238 -42.12 13.04 -44.62
C LYS A 238 -42.74 13.77 -45.81
N PHE A 239 -43.95 13.34 -46.18
CA PHE A 239 -44.71 13.90 -47.31
C PHE A 239 -45.67 15.03 -46.91
N ARG A 240 -46.08 15.11 -45.64
CA ARG A 240 -47.02 16.13 -45.14
C ARG A 240 -46.38 16.90 -43.99
N ALA A 241 -46.61 18.22 -43.92
CA ALA A 241 -46.02 19.10 -42.91
C ALA A 241 -46.34 18.66 -41.47
N GLU A 242 -47.54 18.11 -41.25
CA GLU A 242 -48.05 17.66 -39.95
C GLU A 242 -47.46 16.33 -39.47
N ASN A 243 -46.91 15.54 -40.39
CA ASN A 243 -46.34 14.23 -40.05
C ASN A 243 -44.91 14.35 -39.51
N LYS A 244 -44.52 13.43 -38.63
CA LYS A 244 -43.12 13.26 -38.24
C LYS A 244 -42.37 12.50 -39.34
N LEU A 245 -41.06 12.67 -39.38
CA LEU A 245 -40.17 11.87 -40.21
C LEU A 245 -40.28 10.41 -39.77
N LYS A 246 -40.62 9.51 -40.69
CA LYS A 246 -40.80 8.08 -40.40
C LYS A 246 -39.99 7.24 -41.36
N THR A 247 -39.48 6.12 -40.87
CA THR A 247 -38.84 5.09 -41.69
C THR A 247 -39.79 4.62 -42.78
N LEU A 248 -39.25 4.44 -43.99
CA LEU A 248 -39.97 3.94 -45.14
C LEU A 248 -40.35 2.48 -44.89
N THR A 249 -41.64 2.21 -44.69
CA THR A 249 -42.16 0.87 -44.39
C THR A 249 -43.43 0.62 -45.18
N SER A 250 -43.76 -0.62 -45.50
CA SER A 250 -45.00 -0.94 -46.22
C SER A 250 -46.27 -0.48 -45.50
N THR A 251 -46.20 -0.30 -44.18
CA THR A 251 -47.36 -0.06 -43.30
C THR A 251 -47.79 1.41 -43.23
N PHE A 252 -46.88 2.36 -43.41
CA PHE A 252 -47.14 3.78 -43.12
C PHE A 252 -47.25 4.67 -44.37
N GLN A 253 -46.72 4.23 -45.50
CA GLN A 253 -46.68 5.02 -46.74
C GLN A 253 -47.53 4.37 -47.83
N SER A 254 -48.18 5.19 -48.64
CA SER A 254 -48.93 4.71 -49.81
C SER A 254 -48.00 4.06 -50.84
N GLY A 255 -48.55 3.22 -51.73
CA GLY A 255 -47.78 2.61 -52.82
C GLY A 255 -47.03 3.64 -53.68
N GLY A 256 -47.70 4.75 -54.02
CA GLY A 256 -47.08 5.85 -54.78
C GLY A 256 -45.96 6.56 -54.03
N GLU A 257 -46.15 6.87 -52.75
CA GLU A 257 -45.10 7.48 -51.92
C GLU A 257 -43.87 6.57 -51.78
N ARG A 258 -44.07 5.26 -51.70
CA ARG A 258 -42.99 4.27 -51.68
C ARG A 258 -42.24 4.25 -53.01
N SER A 259 -42.94 4.26 -54.14
CA SER A 259 -42.33 4.33 -55.47
C SER A 259 -41.52 5.61 -55.66
N VAL A 260 -42.09 6.77 -55.29
CA VAL A 260 -41.39 8.07 -55.34
C VAL A 260 -40.12 8.04 -54.48
N SER A 261 -40.22 7.60 -53.22
CA SER A 261 -39.07 7.55 -52.30
C SER A 261 -37.96 6.65 -52.82
N THR A 262 -38.33 5.45 -53.29
CA THR A 262 -37.38 4.49 -53.86
C THR A 262 -36.71 5.04 -55.10
N MET A 263 -37.47 5.69 -55.98
CA MET A 263 -36.92 6.26 -57.21
C MET A 263 -35.95 7.41 -56.91
N LEU A 264 -36.32 8.34 -56.03
CA LEU A 264 -35.45 9.45 -55.65
C LEU A 264 -34.14 8.96 -55.00
N TYR A 265 -34.21 7.86 -54.25
CA TYR A 265 -33.02 7.20 -53.70
C TYR A 265 -32.15 6.57 -54.80
N LEU A 266 -32.75 5.94 -55.81
CA LEU A 266 -32.00 5.43 -56.96
C LEU A 266 -31.33 6.57 -57.73
N ILE A 267 -31.99 7.71 -57.94
CA ILE A 267 -31.39 8.87 -58.62
C ILE A 267 -30.23 9.43 -57.80
N SER A 268 -30.35 9.54 -56.46
CA SER A 268 -29.25 10.04 -55.63
C SER A 268 -28.02 9.11 -55.63
N LEU A 269 -28.22 7.81 -55.79
CA LEU A 269 -27.13 6.84 -56.01
C LEU A 269 -26.45 7.01 -57.38
N GLN A 270 -27.20 7.44 -58.40
CA GLN A 270 -26.67 7.54 -59.76
C GLN A 270 -25.59 8.62 -59.89
N GLU A 271 -25.68 9.70 -59.11
CA GLU A 271 -24.66 10.76 -59.13
C GLU A 271 -23.30 10.28 -58.61
N LEU A 272 -23.29 9.25 -57.76
CA LEU A 272 -22.08 8.67 -57.19
C LEU A 272 -21.50 7.52 -58.02
N THR A 273 -22.28 6.98 -58.96
CA THR A 273 -21.87 5.83 -59.78
C THR A 273 -21.43 6.29 -61.17
N LYS A 274 -20.29 5.78 -61.63
CA LYS A 274 -19.83 5.99 -63.02
C LYS A 274 -20.23 4.79 -63.85
N CYS A 275 -21.34 4.92 -64.57
CA CYS A 275 -21.79 3.92 -65.54
C CYS A 275 -21.73 4.53 -66.95
N PRO A 276 -21.40 3.78 -68.01
CA PRO A 276 -21.40 4.31 -69.38
C PRO A 276 -22.82 4.66 -69.85
N PHE A 277 -23.80 3.82 -69.52
CA PHE A 277 -25.21 4.06 -69.77
C PHE A 277 -26.09 3.48 -68.66
N ARG A 278 -27.34 3.94 -68.58
CA ARG A 278 -28.37 3.45 -67.66
C ARG A 278 -29.65 3.17 -68.44
N LEU A 279 -30.31 2.06 -68.10
CA LEU A 279 -31.60 1.69 -68.65
C LEU A 279 -32.62 1.71 -67.51
N VAL A 280 -33.71 2.45 -67.71
CA VAL A 280 -34.80 2.53 -66.76
C VAL A 280 -36.11 2.31 -67.49
N ASP A 281 -36.89 1.37 -66.99
CA ASP A 281 -38.18 0.99 -67.54
C ASP A 281 -39.28 1.21 -66.50
N GLU A 282 -40.47 1.59 -66.95
CA GLU A 282 -41.72 1.74 -66.16
C GLU A 282 -41.64 2.56 -64.86
N ILE A 283 -40.61 3.39 -64.72
CA ILE A 283 -40.36 4.26 -63.55
C ILE A 283 -41.54 5.15 -63.15
N ASN A 284 -42.36 5.58 -64.11
CA ASN A 284 -43.44 6.53 -63.89
C ASN A 284 -44.80 5.86 -63.60
N GLN A 285 -44.84 4.54 -63.37
CA GLN A 285 -46.07 3.82 -63.05
C GLN A 285 -46.31 3.70 -61.53
N GLY A 286 -47.58 3.60 -61.12
CA GLY A 286 -47.97 3.42 -59.72
C GLY A 286 -47.91 4.68 -58.84
N MET A 287 -47.77 5.86 -59.45
CA MET A 287 -47.78 7.17 -58.80
C MET A 287 -48.96 8.02 -59.29
N ASP A 288 -49.38 8.99 -58.49
CA ASP A 288 -50.36 9.99 -58.91
C ASP A 288 -49.76 10.96 -59.94
N PRO A 289 -50.59 11.58 -60.82
CA PRO A 289 -50.10 12.41 -61.93
C PRO A 289 -49.17 13.57 -61.51
N ASN A 290 -49.37 14.12 -60.30
CA ASN A 290 -48.55 15.22 -59.81
C ASN A 290 -47.14 14.76 -59.43
N ASN A 291 -47.04 13.67 -58.68
CA ASN A 291 -45.74 13.12 -58.29
C ASN A 291 -45.01 12.51 -59.50
N GLU A 292 -45.74 11.82 -60.38
CA GLU A 292 -45.20 11.28 -61.62
C GLU A 292 -44.50 12.36 -62.45
N ARG A 293 -45.18 13.50 -62.64
CA ARG A 293 -44.64 14.63 -63.40
C ARG A 293 -43.38 15.19 -62.77
N ARG A 294 -43.38 15.42 -61.45
CA ARG A 294 -42.21 16.01 -60.78
C ARG A 294 -41.02 15.07 -60.76
N VAL A 295 -41.23 13.76 -60.52
CA VAL A 295 -40.16 12.75 -60.59
C VAL A 295 -39.57 12.73 -61.99
N PHE A 296 -40.41 12.74 -63.03
CA PHE A 296 -39.94 12.77 -64.41
C PHE A 296 -39.13 14.05 -64.71
N GLU A 297 -39.65 15.23 -64.35
CA GLU A 297 -38.94 16.51 -64.54
C GLU A 297 -37.56 16.47 -63.85
N LEU A 298 -37.50 15.96 -62.62
CA LEU A 298 -36.26 15.84 -61.87
C LEU A 298 -35.24 14.87 -62.50
N VAL A 299 -35.72 13.71 -63.00
CA VAL A 299 -34.87 12.75 -63.73
C VAL A 299 -34.26 13.44 -64.95
N VAL A 300 -35.08 14.13 -65.75
CA VAL A 300 -34.62 14.82 -66.96
C VAL A 300 -33.62 15.91 -66.62
N GLU A 301 -33.90 16.74 -65.61
CA GLU A 301 -32.99 17.81 -65.17
C GLU A 301 -31.65 17.28 -64.65
N THR A 302 -31.65 16.12 -64.00
CA THR A 302 -30.43 15.50 -63.47
C THR A 302 -29.61 14.83 -64.57
N VAL A 303 -30.29 14.09 -65.46
CA VAL A 303 -29.66 13.33 -66.55
C VAL A 303 -29.14 14.22 -67.66
N CYS A 304 -29.81 15.34 -67.98
CA CYS A 304 -29.42 16.20 -69.10
C CYS A 304 -28.26 17.17 -68.77
N ARG A 305 -27.70 17.12 -67.55
CA ARG A 305 -26.53 17.92 -67.16
C ARG A 305 -25.31 17.58 -68.02
N PRO A 306 -24.35 18.51 -68.20
CA PRO A 306 -23.09 18.18 -68.85
C PRO A 306 -22.32 17.12 -68.08
N ASN A 307 -21.62 16.24 -68.82
CA ASN A 307 -20.75 15.20 -68.27
C ASN A 307 -21.49 14.08 -67.49
N THR A 308 -22.73 13.78 -67.86
CA THR A 308 -23.52 12.67 -67.33
C THR A 308 -23.52 11.46 -68.28
N SER A 309 -23.80 10.29 -67.73
CA SER A 309 -23.96 9.04 -68.50
C SER A 309 -25.17 9.06 -69.42
N GLN A 310 -25.13 8.27 -70.49
CA GLN A 310 -26.31 8.09 -71.35
C GLN A 310 -27.46 7.42 -70.59
N TYR A 311 -28.68 7.88 -70.80
CA TYR A 311 -29.86 7.36 -70.11
C TYR A 311 -30.92 6.95 -71.11
N PHE A 312 -31.36 5.71 -71.01
CA PHE A 312 -32.48 5.17 -71.77
C PHE A 312 -33.66 5.06 -70.83
N LEU A 313 -34.67 5.89 -71.08
CA LEU A 313 -35.93 5.88 -70.36
C LEU A 313 -37.00 5.25 -71.24
N ILE A 314 -37.48 4.07 -70.84
CA ILE A 314 -38.59 3.38 -71.47
C ILE A 314 -39.84 3.66 -70.63
N THR A 315 -40.86 4.21 -71.26
CA THR A 315 -42.14 4.44 -70.61
C THR A 315 -43.29 4.28 -71.61
N PRO A 316 -44.38 3.60 -71.23
CA PRO A 316 -45.58 3.55 -72.06
C PRO A 316 -46.39 4.85 -71.99
N LYS A 317 -46.05 5.78 -71.08
CA LYS A 317 -46.80 7.00 -70.82
C LYS A 317 -45.94 8.23 -71.03
N LEU A 318 -46.18 8.92 -72.15
CA LEU A 318 -45.61 10.24 -72.40
C LEU A 318 -46.44 11.31 -71.70
N LEU A 319 -45.81 12.06 -70.79
CA LEU A 319 -46.48 13.15 -70.09
C LEU A 319 -46.65 14.38 -70.99
N PRO A 320 -47.82 15.04 -71.00
CA PRO A 320 -48.02 16.26 -71.78
C PRO A 320 -47.25 17.45 -71.17
N ASN A 321 -46.79 18.36 -72.04
CA ASN A 321 -46.10 19.61 -71.67
C ASN A 321 -44.81 19.40 -70.87
N LEU A 322 -44.05 18.34 -71.15
CA LEU A 322 -42.72 18.16 -70.56
C LEU A 322 -41.72 19.19 -71.09
N ARG A 323 -40.72 19.51 -70.26
CA ARG A 323 -39.56 20.31 -70.67
C ARG A 323 -38.60 19.41 -71.44
N TYR A 324 -38.45 19.69 -72.72
CA TYR A 324 -37.50 18.99 -73.59
C TYR A 324 -36.21 19.80 -73.68
N THR A 325 -35.07 19.12 -73.56
CA THR A 325 -33.73 19.69 -73.73
C THR A 325 -33.14 19.22 -75.06
N GLU A 326 -32.19 19.95 -75.64
CA GLU A 326 -31.54 19.58 -76.91
C GLU A 326 -30.75 18.26 -76.81
N ARG A 327 -30.44 17.82 -75.59
CA ARG A 327 -29.74 16.56 -75.29
C ARG A 327 -30.66 15.36 -75.14
N MET A 328 -31.97 15.57 -75.28
CA MET A 328 -32.97 14.52 -75.22
C MET A 328 -33.38 14.10 -76.63
N THR A 329 -33.40 12.79 -76.86
CA THR A 329 -34.00 12.19 -78.07
C THR A 329 -35.19 11.34 -77.67
N ILE A 330 -36.33 11.56 -78.32
CA ILE A 330 -37.55 10.79 -78.07
C ILE A 330 -37.71 9.77 -79.19
N LEU A 331 -37.77 8.50 -78.83
CA LEU A 331 -38.05 7.40 -79.75
C LEU A 331 -39.47 6.91 -79.50
N LEU A 332 -40.34 7.06 -80.48
CA LEU A 332 -41.71 6.56 -80.43
C LEU A 332 -41.77 5.22 -81.16
N VAL A 333 -41.94 4.14 -80.41
CA VAL A 333 -42.11 2.80 -80.98
C VAL A 333 -43.59 2.58 -81.27
N MET A 334 -43.94 2.54 -82.55
CA MET A 334 -45.30 2.30 -83.00
C MET A 334 -45.37 0.96 -83.71
N ASN A 335 -45.98 -0.04 -83.07
CA ASN A 335 -46.16 -1.38 -83.61
C ASN A 335 -47.64 -1.62 -83.90
N GLY A 336 -48.03 -1.62 -85.18
CA GLY A 336 -49.41 -1.82 -85.59
C GLY A 336 -49.53 -2.19 -87.07
N HIS A 337 -50.56 -2.97 -87.42
CA HIS A 337 -50.78 -3.52 -88.76
C HIS A 337 -50.90 -2.45 -89.87
N TRP A 338 -51.30 -1.22 -89.53
CA TRP A 338 -51.48 -0.10 -90.46
C TRP A 338 -50.45 1.03 -90.26
N MET A 339 -49.31 0.74 -89.62
CA MET A 339 -48.27 1.73 -89.41
C MET A 339 -47.48 2.00 -90.69
N LEU A 340 -47.31 3.29 -91.00
CA LEU A 340 -46.41 3.74 -92.06
C LEU A 340 -44.96 3.32 -91.76
N ARG A 341 -44.18 3.06 -92.80
CA ARG A 341 -42.75 2.81 -92.65
C ARG A 341 -42.05 4.09 -92.15
N HIS A 342 -40.94 3.94 -91.43
CA HIS A 342 -40.16 5.08 -90.94
C HIS A 342 -39.75 6.06 -92.06
N ASP A 343 -39.48 5.53 -93.26
CA ASP A 343 -39.15 6.28 -94.48
C ASP A 343 -40.29 7.17 -95.01
N GLU A 344 -41.55 6.82 -94.68
CA GLU A 344 -42.76 7.49 -95.16
C GLU A 344 -43.29 8.51 -94.13
N TYR A 345 -42.63 8.63 -92.98
CA TYR A 345 -43.07 9.43 -91.85
C TYR A 345 -42.59 10.89 -91.97
N ASP A 346 -43.33 11.74 -92.69
CA ASP A 346 -43.03 13.18 -92.79
C ASP A 346 -43.57 13.96 -91.57
N VAL A 347 -42.72 14.07 -90.54
CA VAL A 347 -43.01 14.82 -89.32
C VAL A 347 -43.32 16.30 -89.61
N LYS A 348 -42.69 16.92 -90.62
CA LYS A 348 -42.88 18.35 -90.91
C LYS A 348 -44.28 18.60 -91.46
N GLU A 349 -44.73 17.76 -92.38
CA GLU A 349 -46.08 17.85 -92.94
C GLU A 349 -47.15 17.53 -91.89
N MET A 350 -46.91 16.55 -91.00
CA MET A 350 -47.82 16.26 -89.87
C MET A 350 -47.95 17.45 -88.90
N ILE A 351 -46.84 18.10 -88.55
CA ILE A 351 -46.85 19.30 -87.70
C ILE A 351 -47.61 20.44 -88.40
N LYS A 352 -47.40 20.63 -89.71
CA LYS A 352 -48.08 21.65 -90.51
C LYS A 352 -49.59 21.44 -90.52
N ARG A 353 -50.06 20.21 -90.77
CA ARG A 353 -51.49 19.85 -90.72
C ARG A 353 -52.10 20.10 -89.35
N LYS A 354 -51.40 19.74 -88.27
CA LYS A 354 -51.88 19.95 -86.89
C LYS A 354 -51.95 21.44 -86.52
N ARG A 355 -50.99 22.25 -86.97
CA ARG A 355 -51.02 23.71 -86.79
C ARG A 355 -52.21 24.33 -87.52
N ASN A 356 -52.45 23.91 -88.76
CA ASN A 356 -53.59 24.38 -89.56
C ASN A 356 -54.94 23.99 -88.94
N GLN A 357 -55.07 22.80 -88.36
CA GLN A 357 -56.28 22.39 -87.62
C GLN A 357 -56.56 23.26 -86.39
N LYS A 358 -55.53 23.69 -85.66
CA LYS A 358 -55.67 24.59 -84.50
C LYS A 358 -56.03 26.03 -84.87
N THR A 359 -55.94 26.41 -86.14
CA THR A 359 -56.31 27.76 -86.61
C THR A 359 -57.77 27.83 -87.07
N ILE A 360 -58.44 26.67 -87.19
CA ILE A 360 -59.82 26.53 -87.70
C ILE A 360 -60.83 26.28 -86.55
N GLN A 361 -60.35 26.00 -85.34
CA GLN A 361 -61.10 26.08 -84.08
C GLN A 361 -60.71 27.34 -83.34
#